data_AF-A0A0S2W027-F1
#
_entry.id   AF-A0A0S2W027-F1
#
_cell.length_a   1.000
_cell.length_b   1.000
_cell.length_c   1.000
_cell.angle_alpha   90.00
_cell.angle_beta   90.00
_cell.angle_gamma   90.00
#
_symmetry.space_group_name_H-M   'P 1'
#
loop_
_entity.id
_entity.type
_entity.pdbx_description
1 polymer ?
#
loop_
_entity_poly.entity_id
_entity_poly.type
_entity_poly.pdbx_seq_one_letter_code
_entity_poly.pdbx_strand_id
1 'polypeptide(L)' 'MEYTMKWVRGHVEVYDRAGRFLFSADSEAEAYHELEDAAA' A
#
# COMPACT_ATOMS: atom_id res chain seq x y z
N MET A 1 6.87 7.13 -7.93
CA MET A 1 5.77 7.58 -7.04
C MET A 1 6.20 7.34 -5.61
N GLU A 2 5.85 8.23 -4.69
CA GLU A 2 6.19 8.08 -3.27
C GLU A 2 4.94 7.55 -2.55
N TYR A 3 5.07 6.40 -1.91
CA TYR A 3 3.99 5.70 -1.23
C TYR A 3 4.35 5.50 0.24
N THR A 4 3.35 5.55 1.12
CA THR A 4 3.51 5.26 2.54
C THR A 4 2.73 4.01 2.89
N MET A 5 3.40 3.02 3.47
CA MET A 5 2.78 1.78 3.96
C MET A 5 2.68 1.84 5.47
N LYS A 6 1.53 1.45 6.04
CA LYS A 6 1.30 1.44 7.49
C LYS A 6 0.65 0.13 7.93
N TRP A 7 1.20 -0.49 8.96
CA TRP A 7 0.56 -1.63 9.61
C TRP A 7 -0.58 -1.17 10.52
N VAL A 8 -1.80 -1.63 10.21
CA VAL A 8 -3.03 -1.32 10.93
C VAL A 8 -3.76 -2.62 11.23
N ARG A 9 -3.94 -2.93 12.52
CA ARG A 9 -4.80 -4.03 13.02
C ARG A 9 -4.62 -5.38 12.31
N GLY A 10 -3.39 -5.72 11.90
CA GLY A 10 -3.05 -7.01 11.30
C GLY A 10 -3.00 -7.04 9.78
N HIS A 11 -3.17 -5.90 9.10
CA HIS A 11 -2.90 -5.75 7.67
C HIS A 11 -2.08 -4.47 7.42
N VAL A 12 -1.61 -4.29 6.20
CA VAL A 12 -0.90 -3.11 5.71
C VAL A 12 -1.86 -2.24 4.89
N GLU A 13 -1.91 -0.96 5.20
CA GLU A 13 -2.61 0.04 4.39
C GLU A 13 -1.60 0.87 3.60
N VAL A 14 -1.87 1.08 2.32
CA VAL A 14 -1.02 1.84 1.39
C VAL A 14 -1.66 3.18 1.09
N TYR A 15 -0.84 4.22 1.18
CA TYR A 15 -1.24 5.61 0.98
C TYR A 15 -0.38 6.27 -0.10
N ASP A 16 -1.00 7.14 -0.89
CA ASP A 16 -0.29 8.02 -1.82
C ASP A 16 0.49 9.12 -1.06
N ARG A 17 1.40 9.84 -1.74
CA ARG A 17 2.11 11.01 -1.18
C ARG A 17 1.18 12.07 -0.58
N ALA A 18 -0.06 12.15 -1.07
CA ALA A 18 -1.08 13.06 -0.55
C ALA A 18 -1.77 12.55 0.74
N GLY A 19 -1.36 11.39 1.26
CA GLY A 19 -2.01 10.72 2.39
C GLY A 19 -3.37 10.14 2.04
N ARG A 20 -3.68 9.96 0.75
CA ARG A 20 -4.92 9.33 0.30
C ARG A 20 -4.78 7.83 0.38
N PHE A 21 -5.74 7.18 1.01
CA PHE A 21 -5.84 5.73 1.01
C PHE A 21 -5.96 5.22 -0.43
N LEU A 22 -5.08 4.31 -0.82
CA LEU A 22 -5.12 3.64 -2.10
C LEU A 22 -5.81 2.28 -1.93
N PHE A 23 -5.22 1.41 -1.11
CA PHE A 23 -5.72 0.07 -0.82
C PHE A 23 -5.09 -0.51 0.45
N SER A 24 -5.59 -1.67 0.88
CA SER A 24 -5.04 -2.44 2.00
C SER A 24 -4.68 -3.85 1.54
N ALA A 25 -3.61 -4.41 2.10
CA ALA A 25 -3.13 -5.76 1.83
C ALA A 25 -2.79 -6.47 3.14
N ASP A 26 -2.96 -7.79 3.21
CA ASP A 26 -2.69 -8.57 4.42
C ASP A 26 -1.19 -8.61 4.80
N SER A 27 -0.28 -8.32 3.86
CA SER A 27 1.16 -8.32 4.09
C SER A 27 1.88 -7.32 3.20
N GLU A 28 3.07 -6.90 3.62
CA GLU A 28 3.91 -5.97 2.84
C GLU A 28 4.20 -6.52 1.44
N ALA A 29 4.41 -7.84 1.29
CA ALA A 29 4.64 -8.46 -0.01
C ALA A 29 3.46 -8.29 -0.97
N GLU A 30 2.23 -8.47 -0.48
CA GLU A 30 1.02 -8.22 -1.29
C GLU A 30 0.85 -6.73 -1.61
N ALA A 31 1.18 -5.86 -0.65
CA ALA A 31 1.18 -4.42 -0.87
C ALA A 31 2.16 -3.99 -1.98
N TYR A 32 3.35 -4.57 -2.03
CA TYR A 32 4.32 -4.33 -3.09
C TYR A 32 3.85 -4.87 -4.44
N HIS A 33 3.29 -6.08 -4.49
CA HIS A 33 2.77 -6.65 -5.74
C HIS A 33 1.68 -5.76 -6.34
N GLU A 34 0.68 -5.38 -5.54
CA GLU A 34 -0.40 -4.48 -5.98
C GLU A 34 0.15 -3.11 -6.40
N LEU A 35 1.20 -2.59 -5.73
CA LEU A 35 1.87 -1.35 -6.14
C LEU A 35 2.61 -1.48 -7.48
N GLU A 36 3.26 -2.62 -7.72
CA GLU A 36 3.94 -2.90 -9.00
C GLU A 36 2.93 -3.07 -10.14
N ASP A 37 1.83 -3.79 -9.89
CA ASP A 37 0.74 -3.96 -10.85
C ASP A 37 0.05 -2.62 -11.18
N ALA A 38 -0.25 -1.81 -10.16
CA ALA A 38 -0.85 -0.49 -10.34
C ALA A 38 0.09 0.55 -10.99
N ALA A 39 1.40 0.30 -11.00
CA ALA A 39 2.39 1.16 -11.63
C ALA A 39 2.74 0.77 -13.08
N ALA A 40 2.29 -0.40 -13.55
CA ALA A 40 2.49 -0.91 -14.90
C ALA A 40 1.50 -0.30 -15.92
#